data_AF-A0A562BVP3-F1
#
_entry.id   AF-A0A562BVP3-F1
#
_cell.length_a   1.000
_cell.length_b   1.000
_cell.length_c   1.000
_cell.angle_alpha   90.00
_cell.angle_beta   90.00
_cell.angle_gamma   90.00
#
_symmetry.space_group_name_H-M   'P 1'
#
loop_
_entity.id
_entity.type
_entity.pdbx_description
1 polymer ?
#
loop_
_entity_poly.entity_id
_entity_poly.type
_entity_poly.pdbx_seq_one_letter_code
_entity_poly.pdbx_strand_id
1 'polypeptide(L)'
;MTEPLQSLYAQLADLKRRVPALKARVAGRKYVESVRQAKENDRNHSAPRWVHFAHRGTLEKIEDLLPPPGPHETFELLATARNLFENLVWLRLMKTDIGYGLVFYGHLLRGQRANCEGYLAKMHDEADLFDTAARIDAEIRQELTGAIRSHGQADANRDVWREEIHRRTAMLDDLIRREFVLYAERAAHNGYGPQASILRHDAIPRGQQQLDQVLAFQAAFEAALPALLEPRLQNLATSEWNWSDRASEAGMDRHYRFIDSLTSRLLHATPINLITDKRLAGEEKRVVLDYIVVATADILDIVDEFSYPGMVDLVEVDIE
;
A
#
# COMPACT_ATOMS: atom_id res chain seq x y z
N MET A 1 26.41 -6.10 -59.24
CA MET A 1 27.16 -5.58 -58.07
C MET A 1 26.48 -5.88 -56.73
N THR A 2 25.69 -6.96 -56.61
CA THR A 2 24.88 -7.27 -55.41
C THR A 2 25.32 -8.53 -54.65
N GLU A 3 26.13 -9.39 -55.26
CA GLU A 3 26.65 -10.62 -54.62
C GLU A 3 27.67 -10.42 -53.49
N PRO A 4 28.56 -9.39 -53.49
CA PRO A 4 29.58 -9.28 -52.43
C PRO A 4 29.01 -8.98 -51.04
N LEU A 5 27.91 -8.22 -50.98
CA LEU A 5 27.28 -7.82 -49.72
C LEU A 5 26.53 -8.99 -49.06
N GLN A 6 25.85 -9.83 -49.84
CA GLN A 6 25.13 -11.00 -49.30
C GLN A 6 26.10 -12.02 -48.68
N SER A 7 27.27 -12.23 -49.29
CA SER A 7 28.33 -13.06 -48.72
C SER A 7 28.86 -12.51 -47.38
N LEU A 8 29.01 -11.18 -47.28
CA LEU A 8 29.48 -10.53 -46.04
C LEU A 8 28.45 -10.67 -44.90
N TYR A 9 27.16 -10.52 -45.20
CA TYR A 9 26.08 -10.71 -44.23
C TYR A 9 25.96 -12.16 -43.76
N ALA A 10 26.16 -13.13 -44.65
CA ALA A 10 26.18 -14.54 -44.27
C ALA A 10 27.35 -14.88 -43.35
N GLN A 11 28.54 -14.33 -43.62
CA GLN A 11 29.72 -14.51 -42.76
C GLN A 11 29.58 -13.83 -41.39
N LEU A 12 28.96 -12.64 -41.33
CA LEU A 12 28.63 -11.94 -40.08
C LEU A 12 27.58 -12.69 -39.25
N ALA A 13 26.59 -13.31 -39.89
CA ALA A 13 25.58 -14.13 -39.22
C ALA A 13 26.18 -15.41 -38.63
N ASP A 14 27.15 -16.03 -39.32
CA ASP A 14 27.87 -17.21 -38.83
C ASP A 14 28.83 -16.88 -37.68
N LEU A 15 29.48 -15.70 -37.73
CA LEU A 15 30.28 -15.16 -36.61
C LEU A 15 29.43 -14.91 -35.36
N LYS A 16 28.22 -14.37 -35.49
CA LYS A 16 27.28 -14.20 -34.37
C LYS A 16 26.82 -15.52 -33.73
N ARG A 17 26.86 -16.64 -34.48
CA ARG A 17 26.54 -17.98 -33.96
C ARG A 17 27.72 -18.68 -33.29
N ARG A 18 28.95 -18.20 -33.51
CA ARG A 18 30.19 -18.80 -33.01
C ARG A 18 30.78 -18.10 -31.79
N VAL A 19 30.28 -16.91 -31.45
CA VAL A 19 30.59 -16.26 -30.18
C VAL A 19 29.58 -16.81 -29.16
N PRO A 20 29.99 -17.57 -28.12
CA PRO A 20 29.08 -17.89 -27.03
C PRO A 20 28.47 -16.58 -26.54
N ALA A 21 27.15 -16.48 -26.58
CA ALA A 21 26.43 -15.29 -26.19
C ALA A 21 26.49 -15.19 -24.67
N LEU A 22 27.65 -14.83 -24.14
CA LEU A 22 27.81 -14.38 -22.77
C LEU A 22 27.01 -13.08 -22.64
N LYS A 23 25.71 -13.22 -22.34
CA LYS A 23 24.88 -12.11 -21.92
C LYS A 23 25.11 -11.95 -20.43
N ALA A 24 26.11 -11.15 -20.09
CA ALA A 24 26.20 -10.63 -18.73
C ALA A 24 24.95 -9.79 -18.47
N ARG A 25 24.11 -10.22 -17.53
CA ARG A 25 23.05 -9.39 -16.97
C ARG A 25 23.59 -8.84 -15.66
N VAL A 26 23.70 -7.52 -15.58
CA VAL A 26 23.96 -6.86 -14.29
C VAL A 26 22.67 -7.00 -13.49
N ALA A 27 22.62 -7.99 -12.58
CA ALA A 27 21.45 -8.27 -11.75
C ALA A 27 21.27 -7.28 -10.59
N GLY A 28 22.01 -6.17 -10.63
CA GLY A 28 22.09 -5.18 -9.55
C GLY A 28 22.80 -5.73 -8.31
N ARG A 29 22.84 -4.91 -7.27
CA ARG A 29 23.35 -5.28 -5.94
C ARG A 29 22.41 -6.30 -5.30
N LYS A 30 22.80 -7.58 -5.30
CA LYS A 30 22.10 -8.65 -4.57
C LYS A 30 22.76 -8.88 -3.21
N TYR A 31 21.96 -8.93 -2.15
CA TYR A 31 22.42 -9.43 -0.86
C TYR A 31 22.72 -10.93 -0.99
N VAL A 32 24.00 -11.29 -1.08
CA VAL A 32 24.43 -12.68 -0.90
C VAL A 32 24.53 -12.92 0.59
N GLU A 33 23.40 -13.28 1.19
CA GLU A 33 23.45 -14.01 2.44
C GLU A 33 24.26 -15.26 2.14
N SER A 34 25.50 -15.34 2.65
CA SER A 34 26.30 -16.55 2.53
C SER A 34 25.38 -17.72 2.89
N VAL A 35 25.22 -18.66 1.96
CA VAL A 35 24.31 -19.79 2.02
C VAL A 35 24.71 -20.71 3.18
N ARG A 36 24.46 -20.25 4.40
CA ARG A 36 24.24 -21.08 5.58
C ARG A 36 22.75 -21.03 5.78
N GLN A 37 22.17 -22.21 5.94
CA GLN A 37 20.76 -22.48 6.14
C GLN A 37 20.26 -21.85 7.45
N ALA A 38 20.26 -20.53 7.52
CA ALA A 38 19.58 -19.78 8.56
C ALA A 38 18.09 -20.04 8.37
N LYS A 39 17.37 -20.39 9.44
CA LYS A 39 15.93 -20.61 9.35
C LYS A 39 15.28 -19.30 8.87
N GLU A 40 14.12 -19.37 8.24
CA GLU A 40 13.43 -18.17 7.71
C GLU A 40 13.26 -17.06 8.77
N ASN A 41 13.06 -17.44 10.03
CA ASN A 41 13.05 -16.51 11.17
C ASN A 41 14.39 -15.80 11.40
N ASP A 42 15.52 -16.47 11.21
CA ASP A 42 16.85 -15.87 11.33
C ASP A 42 17.09 -14.84 10.21
N ARG A 43 16.49 -15.06 9.02
CA ARG A 43 16.56 -14.13 7.88
C ARG A 43 15.76 -12.86 8.14
N ASN A 44 14.57 -12.98 8.71
CA ASN A 44 13.70 -11.84 9.01
C ASN A 44 14.27 -10.94 10.13
N HIS A 45 15.32 -11.37 10.80
CA HIS A 45 16.04 -10.61 11.83
C HIS A 45 17.33 -9.95 11.32
N SER A 46 17.52 -9.89 9.99
CA SER A 46 18.64 -9.20 9.34
C SER A 46 18.29 -7.75 9.02
N ALA A 47 18.97 -6.79 9.65
CA ALA A 47 18.81 -5.37 9.34
C ALA A 47 19.13 -5.03 7.87
N PRO A 48 20.25 -5.51 7.27
CA PRO A 48 20.54 -5.32 5.85
C PRO A 48 19.43 -5.78 4.90
N ARG A 49 18.77 -6.91 5.22
CA ARG A 49 17.66 -7.43 4.42
C ARG A 49 16.51 -6.44 4.34
N TRP A 50 16.13 -5.83 5.47
CA TRP A 50 15.03 -4.88 5.51
C TRP A 50 15.38 -3.53 4.92
N VAL A 51 16.64 -3.09 5.01
CA VAL A 51 17.11 -1.95 4.23
C VAL A 51 17.01 -2.22 2.72
N HIS A 52 17.42 -3.42 2.28
CA HIS A 52 17.28 -3.80 0.87
C HIS A 52 15.81 -3.81 0.42
N PHE A 53 14.89 -4.33 1.24
CA PHE A 53 13.45 -4.26 0.93
C PHE A 53 12.93 -2.84 0.88
N ALA A 54 13.35 -1.96 1.79
CA ALA A 54 12.98 -0.55 1.77
C ALA A 54 13.49 0.15 0.49
N HIS A 55 14.74 -0.12 0.08
CA HIS A 55 15.31 0.42 -1.15
C HIS A 55 14.54 -0.05 -2.38
N ARG A 56 14.33 -1.36 -2.49
CA ARG A 56 13.59 -1.96 -3.60
C ARG A 56 12.17 -1.41 -3.68
N GLY A 57 11.44 -1.41 -2.56
CA GLY A 57 10.08 -0.87 -2.52
C GLY A 57 10.04 0.63 -2.85
N THR A 58 11.07 1.39 -2.48
CA THR A 58 11.19 2.79 -2.87
C THR A 58 11.38 2.95 -4.38
N LEU A 59 12.27 2.18 -5.00
CA LEU A 59 12.52 2.22 -6.44
C LEU A 59 11.29 1.80 -7.25
N GLU A 60 10.64 0.71 -6.85
CA GLU A 60 9.38 0.23 -7.47
C GLU A 60 8.29 1.31 -7.39
N LYS A 61 8.21 2.04 -6.27
CA LYS A 61 7.18 3.04 -6.05
C LYS A 61 7.45 4.39 -6.72
N ILE A 62 8.71 4.76 -6.96
CA ILE A 62 9.04 6.06 -7.57
C ILE A 62 8.37 6.21 -8.95
N GLU A 63 8.34 5.15 -9.75
CA GLU A 63 7.70 5.16 -11.07
C GLU A 63 6.21 5.52 -10.97
N ASP A 64 5.51 4.99 -9.96
CA ASP A 64 4.09 5.24 -9.71
C ASP A 64 3.81 6.62 -9.06
N LEU A 65 4.80 7.20 -8.38
CA LEU A 65 4.66 8.47 -7.67
C LEU A 65 4.86 9.69 -8.56
N LEU A 66 5.62 9.55 -9.66
CA LEU A 66 5.92 10.65 -10.55
C LEU A 66 4.66 11.00 -11.36
N PRO A 67 4.17 12.25 -11.25
CA PRO A 67 2.91 12.60 -11.87
C PRO A 67 3.07 12.58 -13.41
N PRO A 68 2.04 12.12 -14.15
CA PRO A 68 2.09 12.07 -15.60
C PRO A 68 2.23 13.48 -16.19
N PRO A 69 2.75 13.63 -17.43
CA PRO A 69 2.89 14.92 -18.06
C PRO A 69 1.54 15.65 -18.17
N GLY A 70 1.43 16.86 -17.63
CA GLY A 70 0.20 17.63 -17.72
C GLY A 70 0.02 18.69 -16.62
N PRO A 71 -1.16 19.32 -16.55
CA PRO A 71 -1.50 20.21 -15.43
C PRO A 71 -1.63 19.39 -14.15
N HIS A 72 -0.76 19.66 -13.17
CA HIS A 72 -0.77 18.95 -11.91
C HIS A 72 -1.71 19.58 -10.89
N GLU A 73 -2.53 18.72 -10.28
CA GLU A 73 -3.46 19.10 -9.22
C GLU A 73 -2.73 19.22 -7.87
N THR A 74 -3.24 20.09 -7.00
CA THR A 74 -2.62 20.35 -5.69
C THR A 74 -2.52 19.09 -4.83
N PHE A 75 -3.56 18.25 -4.85
CA PHE A 75 -3.58 17.04 -4.05
C PHE A 75 -2.50 16.06 -4.48
N GLU A 76 -2.37 15.83 -5.78
CA GLU A 76 -1.36 14.96 -6.38
C GLU A 76 0.06 15.42 -6.01
N LEU A 77 0.38 16.70 -6.25
CA LEU A 77 1.71 17.23 -5.94
C LEU A 77 2.08 17.10 -4.46
N LEU A 78 1.14 17.43 -3.55
CA LEU A 78 1.41 17.35 -2.12
C LEU A 78 1.50 15.90 -1.63
N ALA A 79 0.70 14.98 -2.18
CA ALA A 79 0.79 13.55 -1.86
C ALA A 79 2.13 12.97 -2.32
N THR A 80 2.57 13.26 -3.54
CA THR A 80 3.88 12.85 -4.07
C THR A 80 5.02 13.43 -3.23
N ALA A 81 5.01 14.73 -2.96
CA ALA A 81 6.04 15.38 -2.15
C ALA A 81 6.12 14.82 -0.73
N ARG A 82 4.97 14.60 -0.08
CA ARG A 82 4.92 13.97 1.25
C ARG A 82 5.49 12.56 1.22
N ASN A 83 5.17 11.77 0.20
CA ASN A 83 5.68 10.41 0.12
C ASN A 83 7.19 10.34 -0.10
N LEU A 84 7.71 11.18 -1.00
CA LEU A 84 9.16 11.28 -1.24
C LEU A 84 9.91 11.76 0.00
N PHE A 85 9.36 12.71 0.73
CA PHE A 85 9.90 13.15 2.02
C PHE A 85 10.00 12.01 3.03
N GLU A 86 8.91 11.25 3.22
CA GLU A 86 8.87 10.13 4.16
C GLU A 86 9.88 9.03 3.77
N ASN A 87 10.00 8.73 2.48
CA ASN A 87 11.01 7.80 1.96
C ASN A 87 12.43 8.31 2.23
N LEU A 88 12.72 9.59 1.95
CA LEU A 88 14.03 10.18 2.21
C LEU A 88 14.42 10.11 3.69
N VAL A 89 13.48 10.38 4.60
CA VAL A 89 13.74 10.25 6.04
C VAL A 89 14.15 8.83 6.37
N TRP A 90 13.40 7.81 5.92
CA TRP A 90 13.77 6.42 6.14
C TRP A 90 15.15 6.07 5.59
N LEU A 91 15.42 6.42 4.33
CA LEU A 91 16.67 6.08 3.66
C LEU A 91 17.88 6.77 4.31
N ARG A 92 17.75 8.04 4.72
CA ARG A 92 18.82 8.76 5.43
C ARG A 92 19.11 8.15 6.81
N LEU A 93 18.08 7.76 7.54
CA LEU A 93 18.24 7.06 8.82
C LEU A 93 18.95 5.71 8.62
N MET A 94 18.54 4.92 7.63
CA MET A 94 19.19 3.64 7.28
C MET A 94 20.64 3.82 6.81
N LYS A 95 20.94 4.87 6.03
CA LYS A 95 22.31 5.22 5.62
C LYS A 95 23.20 5.56 6.81
N THR A 96 22.63 6.19 7.84
CA THR A 96 23.37 6.58 9.05
C THR A 96 23.59 5.39 9.99
N ASP A 97 22.57 4.56 10.16
CA ASP A 97 22.60 3.39 11.03
C ASP A 97 21.74 2.27 10.44
N ILE A 98 22.39 1.17 10.07
CA ILE A 98 21.72 0.03 9.43
C ILE A 98 20.67 -0.64 10.34
N GLY A 99 20.76 -0.45 11.66
CA GLY A 99 19.76 -0.93 12.63
C GLY A 99 18.36 -0.40 12.36
N TYR A 100 18.24 0.74 11.66
CA TYR A 100 16.94 1.24 11.18
C TYR A 100 16.22 0.29 10.22
N GLY A 101 16.90 -0.66 9.59
CA GLY A 101 16.25 -1.74 8.85
C GLY A 101 15.31 -2.58 9.74
N LEU A 102 15.74 -2.90 10.96
CA LEU A 102 14.89 -3.62 11.92
C LEU A 102 13.82 -2.73 12.54
N VAL A 103 14.11 -1.43 12.74
CA VAL A 103 13.07 -0.46 13.14
C VAL A 103 11.97 -0.41 12.09
N PHE A 104 12.34 -0.30 10.81
CA PHE A 104 11.41 -0.33 9.68
C PHE A 104 10.56 -1.61 9.67
N TYR A 105 11.17 -2.78 9.92
CA TYR A 105 10.43 -4.03 10.02
C TYR A 105 9.44 -4.05 11.19
N GLY A 106 9.83 -3.53 12.36
CA GLY A 106 8.92 -3.38 13.49
C GLY A 106 7.70 -2.52 13.17
N HIS A 107 7.90 -1.39 12.48
CA HIS A 107 6.81 -0.54 12.01
C HIS A 107 5.95 -1.21 10.94
N LEU A 108 6.55 -1.99 10.03
CA LEU A 108 5.82 -2.77 9.03
C LEU A 108 4.88 -3.77 9.70
N LEU A 109 5.38 -4.55 10.67
CA LEU A 109 4.57 -5.53 11.40
C LEU A 109 3.42 -4.86 12.17
N ARG A 110 3.68 -3.73 12.84
CA ARG A 110 2.63 -2.96 13.52
C ARG A 110 1.57 -2.46 12.54
N GLY A 111 2.00 -1.92 11.39
CA GLY A 111 1.09 -1.47 10.34
C GLY A 111 0.25 -2.60 9.77
N GLN A 112 0.87 -3.76 9.49
CA GLN A 112 0.15 -4.96 9.05
C GLN A 112 -0.86 -5.44 10.08
N ARG A 113 -0.49 -5.47 11.36
CA ARG A 113 -1.40 -5.83 12.45
C ARG A 113 -2.59 -4.88 12.49
N ALA A 114 -2.34 -3.57 12.56
CA ALA A 114 -3.41 -2.57 12.63
C ALA A 114 -4.34 -2.64 11.41
N ASN A 115 -3.80 -2.88 10.22
CA ASN A 115 -4.58 -3.08 9.00
C ASN A 115 -5.45 -4.34 9.08
N CYS A 116 -4.91 -5.47 9.54
CA CYS A 116 -5.67 -6.70 9.73
C CYS A 116 -6.78 -6.53 10.78
N GLU A 117 -6.47 -5.94 11.93
CA GLU A 117 -7.44 -5.66 13.00
C GLU A 117 -8.56 -4.73 12.50
N GLY A 118 -8.21 -3.63 11.83
CA GLY A 118 -9.19 -2.69 11.27
C GLY A 118 -10.06 -3.30 10.17
N TYR A 119 -9.46 -4.11 9.29
CA TYR A 119 -10.20 -4.82 8.24
C TYR A 119 -11.16 -5.87 8.82
N LEU A 120 -10.73 -6.62 9.85
CA LEU A 120 -11.58 -7.57 10.54
C LEU A 120 -12.74 -6.88 11.28
N ALA A 121 -12.46 -5.80 12.00
CA ALA A 121 -13.49 -5.00 12.65
C ALA A 121 -14.53 -4.54 11.63
N LYS A 122 -14.08 -4.00 10.49
CA LYS A 122 -14.96 -3.58 9.40
C LYS A 122 -15.80 -4.74 8.85
N MET A 123 -15.21 -5.92 8.66
CA MET A 123 -15.95 -7.10 8.20
C MET A 123 -17.02 -7.56 9.18
N HIS A 124 -16.74 -7.50 10.48
CA HIS A 124 -17.71 -7.80 11.52
C HIS A 124 -18.86 -6.77 11.50
N ASP A 125 -18.54 -5.49 11.50
CA ASP A 125 -19.53 -4.40 11.42
C ASP A 125 -20.42 -4.54 10.18
N GLU A 126 -19.82 -4.85 9.02
CA GLU A 126 -20.57 -5.07 7.77
C GLU A 126 -21.46 -6.31 7.83
N ALA A 127 -20.99 -7.42 8.40
CA ALA A 127 -21.80 -8.62 8.53
C ALA A 127 -23.03 -8.38 9.43
N ASP A 128 -22.86 -7.66 10.54
CA ASP A 128 -23.95 -7.33 11.46
C ASP A 128 -24.93 -6.31 10.87
N LEU A 129 -24.42 -5.34 10.10
CA LEU A 129 -25.23 -4.43 9.32
C LEU A 129 -26.08 -5.19 8.28
N PHE A 130 -25.48 -6.15 7.59
CA PHE A 130 -26.19 -6.96 6.59
C PHE A 130 -27.23 -7.90 7.21
N ASP A 131 -26.98 -8.48 8.38
CA ASP A 131 -28.04 -9.22 9.10
C ASP A 131 -29.22 -8.32 9.45
N THR A 132 -28.93 -7.09 9.89
CA THR A 132 -29.96 -6.09 10.18
C THR A 132 -30.75 -5.73 8.93
N ALA A 133 -30.05 -5.47 7.81
CA ALA A 133 -30.66 -5.17 6.52
C ALA A 133 -31.50 -6.35 6.00
N ALA A 134 -31.03 -7.59 6.17
CA ALA A 134 -31.76 -8.80 5.78
C ALA A 134 -33.08 -8.94 6.54
N ARG A 135 -33.11 -8.60 7.83
CA ARG A 135 -34.34 -8.58 8.61
C ARG A 135 -35.31 -7.50 8.12
N ILE A 136 -34.84 -6.27 7.91
CA ILE A 136 -35.66 -5.17 7.40
C ILE A 136 -36.25 -5.52 6.03
N ASP A 137 -35.42 -6.08 5.14
CA ASP A 137 -35.85 -6.51 3.82
C ASP A 137 -36.89 -7.65 3.89
N ALA A 138 -36.74 -8.59 4.83
CA ALA A 138 -37.75 -9.62 5.07
C ALA A 138 -39.08 -9.05 5.59
N GLU A 139 -39.03 -8.06 6.50
CA GLU A 139 -40.22 -7.35 7.00
C GLU A 139 -40.95 -6.62 5.87
N ILE A 140 -40.22 -5.88 5.02
CA ILE A 140 -40.77 -5.21 3.82
C ILE A 140 -41.51 -6.23 2.94
N ARG A 141 -40.90 -7.39 2.66
CA ARG A 141 -41.53 -8.44 1.84
C ARG A 141 -42.78 -9.02 2.51
N GLN A 142 -42.75 -9.23 3.83
CA GLN A 142 -43.90 -9.77 4.57
C GLN A 142 -45.08 -8.80 4.59
N GLU A 143 -44.85 -7.52 4.87
CA GLU A 143 -45.87 -6.47 4.85
C GLU A 143 -46.57 -6.40 3.49
N LEU A 144 -45.77 -6.34 2.41
CA LEU A 144 -46.28 -6.23 1.05
C LEU A 144 -47.02 -7.50 0.62
N THR A 145 -46.53 -8.68 1.01
CA THR A 145 -47.24 -9.95 0.77
C THR A 145 -48.58 -9.98 1.51
N GLY A 146 -48.64 -9.48 2.75
CA GLY A 146 -49.88 -9.34 3.51
C GLY A 146 -50.88 -8.39 2.84
N ALA A 147 -50.41 -7.24 2.35
CA ALA A 147 -51.21 -6.25 1.62
C ALA A 147 -51.79 -6.81 0.31
N ILE A 148 -50.98 -7.55 -0.46
CA ILE A 148 -51.43 -8.21 -1.70
C ILE A 148 -52.53 -9.24 -1.41
N ARG A 149 -52.37 -10.06 -0.35
CA ARG A 149 -53.36 -11.08 0.04
C ARG A 149 -54.68 -10.47 0.52
N SER A 150 -54.64 -9.35 1.24
CA SER A 150 -55.84 -8.70 1.77
C SER A 150 -56.66 -7.95 0.70
N HIS A 151 -56.03 -7.49 -0.38
CA HIS A 151 -56.69 -6.70 -1.43
C HIS A 151 -57.32 -7.54 -2.56
N GLY A 152 -57.15 -8.86 -2.58
CA GLY A 152 -57.90 -9.80 -3.44
C GLY A 152 -57.72 -9.66 -4.96
N GLN A 153 -56.97 -8.67 -5.46
CA GLN A 153 -56.70 -8.41 -6.88
C GLN A 153 -55.22 -8.61 -7.17
N ALA A 154 -54.80 -9.87 -7.30
CA ALA A 154 -53.39 -10.22 -7.46
C ALA A 154 -52.79 -9.83 -8.83
N ASP A 155 -53.59 -9.67 -9.88
CA ASP A 155 -53.07 -9.45 -11.25
C ASP A 155 -53.26 -8.02 -11.79
N ALA A 156 -54.25 -7.24 -11.33
CA ALA A 156 -54.50 -5.89 -11.85
C ALA A 156 -53.49 -4.82 -11.37
N ASN A 157 -52.76 -5.09 -10.28
CA ASN A 157 -51.82 -4.15 -9.64
C ASN A 157 -50.39 -4.69 -9.52
N ARG A 158 -50.03 -5.71 -10.29
CA ARG A 158 -48.70 -6.35 -10.22
C ARG A 158 -47.54 -5.38 -10.38
N ASP A 159 -47.66 -4.44 -11.31
CA ASP A 159 -46.58 -3.50 -11.62
C ASP A 159 -46.47 -2.42 -10.53
N VAL A 160 -47.60 -1.98 -9.95
CA VAL A 160 -47.63 -1.07 -8.80
C VAL A 160 -46.94 -1.69 -7.58
N TRP A 161 -47.20 -2.97 -7.30
CA TRP A 161 -46.56 -3.67 -6.19
C TRP A 161 -45.07 -3.95 -6.45
N ARG A 162 -44.69 -4.24 -7.70
CA ARG A 162 -43.28 -4.39 -8.07
C ARG A 162 -42.51 -3.08 -7.87
N GLU A 163 -43.09 -1.97 -8.31
CA GLU A 163 -42.50 -0.65 -8.13
C GLU A 163 -42.35 -0.29 -6.64
N GLU A 164 -43.35 -0.61 -5.81
CA GLU A 164 -43.27 -0.35 -4.37
C GLU A 164 -42.18 -1.19 -3.67
N ILE A 165 -42.02 -2.47 -4.06
CA ILE A 165 -40.92 -3.32 -3.58
C ILE A 165 -39.58 -2.69 -3.98
N HIS A 166 -39.41 -2.37 -5.26
CA HIS A 166 -38.17 -1.77 -5.76
C HIS A 166 -37.83 -0.47 -5.05
N ARG A 167 -38.82 0.40 -4.83
CA ARG A 167 -38.65 1.67 -4.12
C ARG A 167 -38.15 1.45 -2.69
N ARG A 168 -38.76 0.54 -1.93
CA ARG A 168 -38.37 0.29 -0.53
C ARG A 168 -37.00 -0.39 -0.43
N THR A 169 -36.70 -1.33 -1.31
CA THR A 169 -35.37 -1.96 -1.37
C THR A 169 -34.30 -0.92 -1.76
N ALA A 170 -34.56 -0.03 -2.73
CA ALA A 170 -33.62 1.03 -3.10
C ALA A 170 -33.35 2.01 -1.95
N MET A 171 -34.36 2.31 -1.12
CA MET A 171 -34.16 3.12 0.09
C MET A 171 -33.26 2.42 1.11
N LEU A 172 -33.43 1.10 1.29
CA LEU A 172 -32.55 0.31 2.14
C LEU A 172 -31.12 0.31 1.60
N ASP A 173 -30.94 0.09 0.30
CA ASP A 173 -29.62 0.14 -0.34
C ASP A 173 -28.92 1.49 -0.15
N ASP A 174 -29.66 2.60 -0.23
CA ASP A 174 -29.11 3.94 0.03
C ASP A 174 -28.68 4.11 1.48
N LEU A 175 -29.44 3.59 2.45
CA LEU A 175 -29.05 3.59 3.85
C LEU A 175 -27.75 2.81 4.07
N ILE A 176 -27.63 1.62 3.46
CA ILE A 176 -26.43 0.79 3.60
C ILE A 176 -25.21 1.45 2.95
N ARG A 177 -25.38 2.12 1.80
CA ARG A 177 -24.27 2.83 1.13
C ARG A 177 -23.69 3.97 1.97
N ARG A 178 -24.47 4.57 2.87
CA ARG A 178 -24.01 5.64 3.77
C ARG A 178 -23.07 5.15 4.86
N GLU A 179 -23.02 3.84 5.11
CA GLU A 179 -22.19 3.20 6.14
C GLU A 179 -20.78 2.81 5.64
N PHE A 180 -20.36 3.31 4.46
CA PHE A 180 -19.03 3.05 3.86
C PHE A 180 -18.70 1.55 3.79
N VAL A 181 -19.61 0.76 3.25
CA VAL A 181 -19.55 -0.71 3.22
C VAL A 181 -18.85 -1.19 1.95
N LEU A 182 -17.85 -2.04 2.08
CA LEU A 182 -17.07 -2.60 0.95
C LEU A 182 -17.90 -3.54 0.08
N TYR A 183 -18.81 -4.30 0.69
CA TYR A 183 -19.58 -5.33 0.00
C TYR A 183 -21.03 -4.92 -0.34
N ALA A 184 -21.38 -3.62 -0.22
CA ALA A 184 -22.75 -3.14 -0.41
C ALA A 184 -23.34 -3.48 -1.79
N GLU A 185 -22.57 -3.28 -2.87
CA GLU A 185 -23.04 -3.58 -4.23
C GLU A 185 -23.33 -5.06 -4.41
N ARG A 186 -22.45 -5.93 -3.91
CA ARG A 186 -22.65 -7.39 -3.93
C ARG A 186 -23.84 -7.80 -3.07
N ALA A 187 -24.04 -7.16 -1.92
CA ALA A 187 -25.18 -7.42 -1.03
C ALA A 187 -26.51 -7.02 -1.67
N ALA A 188 -26.56 -5.89 -2.38
CA ALA A 188 -27.75 -5.46 -3.12
C ALA A 188 -28.16 -6.46 -4.21
N HIS A 189 -27.19 -7.11 -4.88
CA HIS A 189 -27.45 -8.10 -5.91
C HIS A 189 -27.73 -9.51 -5.36
N ASN A 190 -26.97 -9.97 -4.37
CA ASN A 190 -27.05 -11.34 -3.84
C ASN A 190 -28.04 -11.49 -2.67
N GLY A 191 -28.48 -10.38 -2.10
CA GLY A 191 -29.21 -10.31 -0.85
C GLY A 191 -28.27 -10.15 0.36
N TYR A 192 -28.74 -9.39 1.34
CA TYR A 192 -27.99 -9.06 2.55
C TYR A 192 -27.66 -10.28 3.42
N GLY A 193 -28.62 -11.18 3.66
CA GLY A 193 -28.41 -12.37 4.49
C GLY A 193 -27.34 -13.34 3.93
N PRO A 194 -27.42 -13.74 2.65
CA PRO A 194 -26.37 -14.52 2.01
C PRO A 194 -24.99 -13.84 2.07
N GLN A 195 -24.93 -12.52 1.85
CA GLN A 195 -23.66 -11.79 1.91
C GLN A 195 -23.08 -11.75 3.33
N ALA A 196 -23.91 -11.58 4.37
CA ALA A 196 -23.50 -11.68 5.77
C ALA A 196 -22.91 -13.06 6.09
N SER A 197 -23.55 -14.13 5.59
CA SER A 197 -23.08 -15.50 5.74
C SER A 197 -21.70 -15.72 5.10
N ILE A 198 -21.48 -15.22 3.88
CA ILE A 198 -20.18 -15.27 3.20
C ILE A 198 -19.10 -14.55 4.01
N LEU A 199 -19.41 -13.37 4.56
CA LEU A 199 -18.45 -12.65 5.40
C LEU A 199 -18.07 -13.47 6.64
N ARG A 200 -19.04 -14.05 7.35
CA ARG A 200 -18.81 -14.80 8.58
C ARG A 200 -18.08 -16.12 8.38
N HIS A 201 -18.36 -16.84 7.30
CA HIS A 201 -17.80 -18.18 7.10
C HIS A 201 -16.53 -18.19 6.23
N ASP A 202 -16.32 -17.19 5.38
CA ASP A 202 -15.18 -17.18 4.46
C ASP A 202 -14.23 -16.01 4.71
N ALA A 203 -14.74 -14.79 4.79
CA ALA A 203 -13.88 -13.60 4.77
C ALA A 203 -13.23 -13.33 6.14
N ILE A 204 -14.03 -13.35 7.20
CA ILE A 204 -13.58 -13.15 8.59
C ILE A 204 -12.58 -14.24 9.01
N PRO A 205 -12.83 -15.55 8.82
CA PRO A 205 -11.86 -16.58 9.22
C PRO A 205 -10.52 -16.47 8.49
N ARG A 206 -10.53 -16.10 7.19
CA ARG A 206 -9.29 -15.84 6.44
C ARG A 206 -8.55 -14.62 6.97
N GLY A 207 -9.26 -13.55 7.30
CA GLY A 207 -8.67 -12.37 7.95
C GLY A 207 -8.06 -12.71 9.31
N GLN A 208 -8.73 -13.55 10.11
CA GLN A 208 -8.23 -13.99 11.42
C GLN A 208 -6.95 -14.80 11.26
N GLN A 209 -6.89 -15.72 10.30
CA GLN A 209 -5.67 -16.48 10.02
C GLN A 209 -4.50 -15.56 9.65
N GLN A 210 -4.74 -14.51 8.87
CA GLN A 210 -3.71 -13.52 8.54
C GLN A 210 -3.26 -12.73 9.77
N LEU A 211 -4.21 -12.30 10.62
CA LEU A 211 -3.89 -11.62 11.88
C LEU A 211 -3.04 -12.51 12.79
N ASP A 212 -3.40 -13.78 12.95
CA ASP A 212 -2.67 -14.74 13.78
C ASP A 212 -1.22 -14.93 13.29
N GLN A 213 -1.01 -14.96 11.97
CA GLN A 213 0.33 -15.02 11.37
C GLN A 213 1.16 -13.77 11.68
N VAL A 214 0.57 -12.57 11.51
CA VAL A 214 1.25 -11.30 11.80
C VAL A 214 1.61 -11.21 13.29
N LEU A 215 0.68 -11.61 14.18
CA LEU A 215 0.93 -11.65 15.63
C LEU A 215 2.06 -12.62 15.99
N ALA A 216 2.14 -13.78 15.34
CA ALA A 216 3.25 -14.71 15.53
C ALA A 216 4.60 -14.13 15.08
N PHE A 217 4.64 -13.44 13.93
CA PHE A 217 5.85 -12.75 13.48
C PHE A 217 6.26 -11.59 14.40
N GLN A 218 5.29 -10.82 14.89
CA GLN A 218 5.54 -9.74 15.84
C GLN A 218 6.11 -10.27 17.16
N ALA A 219 5.52 -11.33 17.73
CA ALA A 219 6.03 -11.93 18.95
C ALA A 219 7.45 -12.49 18.79
N ALA A 220 7.73 -13.15 17.66
CA ALA A 220 9.07 -13.66 17.36
C ALA A 220 10.11 -12.53 17.20
N PHE A 221 9.73 -11.44 16.55
CA PHE A 221 10.58 -10.27 16.37
C PHE A 221 10.87 -9.55 17.69
N GLU A 222 9.83 -9.29 18.50
CA GLU A 222 9.96 -8.64 19.81
C GLU A 222 10.84 -9.45 20.78
N ALA A 223 10.75 -10.79 20.75
CA ALA A 223 11.62 -11.66 21.53
C ALA A 223 13.09 -11.59 21.10
N ALA A 224 13.36 -11.32 19.82
CA ALA A 224 14.71 -11.24 19.28
C ALA A 224 15.35 -9.84 19.43
N LEU A 225 14.54 -8.78 19.53
CA LEU A 225 14.99 -7.38 19.61
C LEU A 225 16.15 -7.11 20.59
N PRO A 226 16.12 -7.63 21.85
CA PRO A 226 17.20 -7.38 22.81
C PRO A 226 18.58 -7.86 22.37
N ALA A 227 18.63 -8.89 21.51
CA ALA A 227 19.88 -9.44 20.98
C ALA A 227 20.33 -8.75 19.67
N LEU A 228 19.46 -7.99 19.01
CA LEU A 228 19.69 -7.45 17.67
C LEU A 228 20.00 -5.96 17.64
N LEU A 229 19.44 -5.18 18.57
CA LEU A 229 19.51 -3.72 18.55
C LEU A 229 19.96 -3.17 19.91
N GLU A 230 20.53 -1.97 19.97
CA GLU A 230 20.69 -1.28 21.26
C GLU A 230 19.34 -0.75 21.80
N PRO A 231 19.21 -0.46 23.12
CA PRO A 231 17.93 -0.12 23.74
C PRO A 231 17.18 1.04 23.09
N ARG A 232 17.89 2.04 22.56
CA ARG A 232 17.29 3.18 21.85
C ARG A 232 16.51 2.73 20.62
N LEU A 233 17.14 1.92 19.75
CA LEU A 233 16.52 1.41 18.53
C LEU A 233 15.45 0.35 18.83
N GLN A 234 15.62 -0.44 19.89
CA GLN A 234 14.56 -1.36 20.35
C GLN A 234 13.27 -0.59 20.70
N ASN A 235 13.39 0.50 21.47
CA ASN A 235 12.24 1.33 21.81
C ASN A 235 11.62 1.97 20.56
N LEU A 236 12.42 2.44 19.61
CA LEU A 236 11.92 2.97 18.34
C LEU A 236 11.18 1.89 17.53
N ALA A 237 11.69 0.66 17.49
CA ALA A 237 11.05 -0.44 16.76
C ALA A 237 9.67 -0.82 17.32
N THR A 238 9.40 -0.55 18.60
CA THR A 238 8.15 -0.94 19.30
C THR A 238 7.19 0.22 19.61
N SER A 239 7.66 1.47 19.57
CA SER A 239 6.85 2.67 19.87
C SER A 239 6.25 3.34 18.64
N GLU A 240 5.39 4.35 18.86
CA GLU A 240 4.80 5.15 17.78
C GLU A 240 5.87 5.96 17.01
N TRP A 241 5.67 6.09 15.70
CA TRP A 241 6.59 6.83 14.84
C TRP A 241 6.32 8.33 14.90
N ASN A 242 7.25 9.12 15.44
CA ASN A 242 7.14 10.57 15.44
C ASN A 242 7.86 11.19 14.23
N TRP A 243 7.12 11.58 13.19
CA TRP A 243 7.71 12.14 11.97
C TRP A 243 8.59 13.38 12.20
N SER A 244 8.24 14.25 13.15
CA SER A 244 9.03 15.45 13.45
C SER A 244 10.41 15.08 13.99
N ASP A 245 10.47 14.18 14.98
CA ASP A 245 11.72 13.76 15.60
C ASP A 245 12.61 13.01 14.61
N ARG A 246 12.01 12.17 13.75
CA ARG A 246 12.73 11.38 12.74
C ARG A 246 13.25 12.26 11.61
N ALA A 247 12.49 13.29 11.24
CA ALA A 247 12.97 14.31 10.32
C ALA A 247 14.15 15.07 10.92
N SER A 248 14.10 15.40 12.22
CA SER A 248 15.22 16.04 12.92
C SER A 248 16.48 15.19 12.89
N GLU A 249 16.35 13.91 13.21
CA GLU A 249 17.48 12.96 13.20
C GLU A 249 18.05 12.76 11.77
N ALA A 250 17.22 12.84 10.73
CA ALA A 250 17.64 12.79 9.34
C ALA A 250 18.16 14.15 8.78
N GLY A 251 18.16 15.22 9.58
CA GLY A 251 18.56 16.56 9.16
C GLY A 251 17.57 17.25 8.21
N MET A 252 16.28 16.92 8.31
CA MET A 252 15.20 17.33 7.40
C MET A 252 14.09 18.17 8.08
N ASP A 253 14.34 18.79 9.24
CA ASP A 253 13.32 19.56 10.00
C ASP A 253 12.61 20.65 9.18
N ARG A 254 13.35 21.31 8.28
CA ARG A 254 12.80 22.38 7.43
C ARG A 254 11.85 21.82 6.38
N HIS A 255 12.20 20.66 5.81
CA HIS A 255 11.37 19.96 4.84
C HIS A 255 10.08 19.48 5.51
N TYR A 256 10.20 18.88 6.69
CA TYR A 256 9.07 18.45 7.50
C TYR A 256 8.08 19.59 7.74
N ARG A 257 8.55 20.72 8.32
CA ARG A 257 7.68 21.87 8.61
C ARG A 257 6.99 22.43 7.38
N PHE A 258 7.70 22.51 6.25
CA PHE A 258 7.13 23.01 5.01
C PHE A 258 6.05 22.08 4.47
N ILE A 259 6.38 20.79 4.27
CA ILE A 259 5.46 19.80 3.69
C ILE A 259 4.26 19.57 4.60
N ASP A 260 4.49 19.40 5.91
CA ASP A 260 3.45 19.15 6.90
C ASP A 260 2.43 20.30 6.95
N SER A 261 2.90 21.55 6.88
CA SER A 261 2.00 22.71 6.83
C SER A 261 1.08 22.71 5.60
N LEU A 262 1.61 22.34 4.44
CA LEU A 262 0.86 22.28 3.18
C LEU A 262 -0.12 21.11 3.15
N THR A 263 0.31 19.92 3.59
CA THR A 263 -0.55 18.73 3.66
C THR A 263 -1.64 18.90 4.69
N SER A 264 -1.35 19.50 5.85
CA SER A 264 -2.33 19.78 6.90
C SER A 264 -3.41 20.76 6.43
N ARG A 265 -3.02 21.84 5.73
CA ARG A 265 -3.94 22.79 5.08
C ARG A 265 -4.90 22.10 4.11
N LEU A 266 -4.38 21.15 3.33
CA LEU A 266 -5.16 20.41 2.34
C LEU A 266 -6.15 19.42 2.98
N LEU A 267 -5.65 18.56 3.89
CA LEU A 267 -6.37 17.40 4.39
C LEU A 267 -7.34 17.70 5.53
N HIS A 268 -7.11 18.76 6.32
CA HIS A 268 -7.97 19.07 7.46
C HIS A 268 -9.00 20.16 7.15
N ALA A 269 -10.21 19.96 7.66
CA ALA A 269 -11.32 20.92 7.61
C ALA A 269 -11.31 21.85 8.84
N THR A 270 -10.18 22.50 9.09
CA THR A 270 -10.10 23.53 10.15
C THR A 270 -10.89 24.78 9.72
N PRO A 271 -11.35 25.64 10.66
CA PRO A 271 -12.10 26.85 10.32
C PRO A 271 -11.40 27.74 9.26
N ILE A 272 -10.08 27.87 9.34
CA ILE A 272 -9.31 28.64 8.35
C ILE A 272 -9.30 27.94 6.99
N ASN A 273 -9.14 26.62 6.94
CA ASN A 273 -9.11 25.83 5.70
C ASN A 273 -10.48 25.72 5.02
N LEU A 274 -11.57 26.01 5.72
CA LEU A 274 -12.93 26.02 5.17
C LEU A 274 -13.24 27.30 4.38
N ILE A 275 -12.62 28.43 4.75
CA ILE A 275 -12.90 29.75 4.18
C ILE A 275 -11.77 30.26 3.27
N THR A 276 -10.64 29.56 3.20
CA THR A 276 -9.49 29.90 2.36
C THR A 276 -9.31 28.90 1.24
N ASP A 277 -8.75 29.34 0.11
CA ASP A 277 -8.43 28.44 -1.00
C ASP A 277 -7.34 27.46 -0.59
N LYS A 278 -7.59 26.17 -0.82
CA LYS A 278 -6.65 25.08 -0.53
C LYS A 278 -5.68 24.83 -1.67
N ARG A 279 -5.91 25.43 -2.84
CA ARG A 279 -5.05 25.27 -4.02
C ARG A 279 -3.71 25.92 -3.77
N LEU A 280 -2.65 25.22 -4.19
CA LEU A 280 -1.32 25.79 -4.24
C LEU A 280 -1.28 26.91 -5.27
N ALA A 281 -0.74 28.06 -4.87
CA ALA A 281 -0.37 29.14 -5.77
C ALA A 281 0.69 28.66 -6.78
N GLY A 282 0.83 29.36 -7.90
CA GLY A 282 1.77 28.96 -8.96
C GLY A 282 3.22 28.83 -8.48
N GLU A 283 3.65 29.69 -7.54
CA GLU A 283 4.97 29.65 -6.93
C GLU A 283 5.13 28.46 -5.98
N GLU A 284 4.12 28.17 -5.14
CA GLU A 284 4.12 27.00 -4.27
C GLU A 284 4.17 25.70 -5.11
N LYS A 285 3.42 25.62 -6.22
CA LYS A 285 3.48 24.49 -7.15
C LYS A 285 4.89 24.28 -7.72
N ARG A 286 5.56 25.36 -8.14
CA ARG A 286 6.94 25.29 -8.65
C ARG A 286 7.90 24.78 -7.58
N VAL A 287 7.84 25.32 -6.37
CA VAL A 287 8.70 24.87 -5.26
C VAL A 287 8.46 23.39 -4.94
N VAL A 288 7.20 22.93 -4.95
CA VAL A 288 6.88 21.52 -4.72
C VAL A 288 7.39 20.63 -5.86
N LEU A 289 7.26 21.05 -7.11
CA LEU A 289 7.81 20.32 -8.27
C LEU A 289 9.33 20.24 -8.21
N ASP A 290 10.01 21.36 -7.91
CA ASP A 290 11.47 21.38 -7.74
C ASP A 290 11.89 20.44 -6.60
N TYR A 291 11.14 20.44 -5.49
CA TYR A 291 11.37 19.52 -4.39
C TYR A 291 11.20 18.07 -4.82
N ILE A 292 10.16 17.72 -5.59
CA ILE A 292 9.95 16.36 -6.11
C ILE A 292 11.16 15.90 -6.93
N VAL A 293 11.63 16.73 -7.86
CA VAL A 293 12.79 16.40 -8.71
C VAL A 293 14.06 16.18 -7.87
N VAL A 294 14.37 17.12 -6.97
CA VAL A 294 15.54 17.01 -6.10
C VAL A 294 15.43 15.81 -5.15
N ALA A 295 14.26 15.59 -4.56
CA ALA A 295 14.04 14.47 -3.65
C ALA A 295 14.18 13.12 -4.34
N THR A 296 13.66 12.97 -5.56
CA THR A 296 13.85 11.75 -6.35
C THR A 296 15.33 11.52 -6.66
N ALA A 297 16.08 12.56 -7.06
CA ALA A 297 17.52 12.43 -7.29
C ALA A 297 18.26 12.01 -6.00
N ASP A 298 18.01 12.68 -4.87
CA ASP A 298 18.58 12.33 -3.57
C ASP A 298 18.29 10.87 -3.17
N ILE A 299 17.07 10.37 -3.45
CA ILE A 299 16.72 8.97 -3.17
C ILE A 299 17.57 8.03 -4.02
N LEU A 300 17.66 8.27 -5.33
CA LEU A 300 18.44 7.43 -6.23
C LEU A 300 19.92 7.41 -5.82
N ASP A 301 20.47 8.57 -5.48
CA ASP A 301 21.85 8.71 -5.00
C ASP A 301 22.06 7.96 -3.68
N ILE A 302 21.13 8.07 -2.70
CA ILE A 302 21.24 7.32 -1.44
C ILE A 302 21.21 5.81 -1.69
N VAL A 303 20.31 5.33 -2.56
CA VAL A 303 20.19 3.90 -2.86
C VAL A 303 21.44 3.39 -3.59
N ASP A 304 21.98 4.15 -4.54
CA ASP A 304 23.18 3.79 -5.29
C ASP A 304 24.46 3.90 -4.45
N GLU A 305 24.55 4.83 -3.50
CA GLU A 305 25.71 4.95 -2.62
C GLU A 305 25.68 3.98 -1.43
N PHE A 306 24.53 3.37 -1.12
CA PHE A 306 24.38 2.58 0.08
C PHE A 306 25.26 1.33 0.08
N SER A 307 26.07 1.18 1.12
CA SER A 307 27.00 0.07 1.29
C SER A 307 27.04 -0.38 2.75
N TYR A 308 27.27 -1.67 2.97
CA TYR A 308 27.44 -2.27 4.30
C TYR A 308 28.44 -3.44 4.26
N PRO A 309 29.03 -3.81 5.42
CA PRO A 309 29.97 -4.92 5.48
C PRO A 309 29.36 -6.23 4.96
N GLY A 310 30.05 -6.89 4.02
CA GLY A 310 29.58 -8.16 3.42
C GLY A 310 28.71 -7.99 2.18
N MET A 311 28.41 -6.75 1.77
CA MET A 311 27.78 -6.48 0.47
C MET A 311 28.76 -6.80 -0.67
N VAL A 312 28.29 -7.54 -1.67
CA VAL A 312 29.06 -7.89 -2.87
C VAL A 312 28.26 -7.52 -4.12
N ASP A 313 28.94 -6.94 -5.11
CA ASP A 313 28.37 -6.76 -6.44
C ASP A 313 28.38 -8.11 -7.17
N LEU A 314 27.20 -8.65 -7.44
CA LEU A 314 27.07 -9.89 -8.22
C LEU A 314 26.82 -9.55 -9.70
N VAL A 315 27.68 -10.10 -10.55
CA VAL A 315 27.42 -10.17 -11.99
C VAL A 315 26.89 -11.56 -12.29
N GLU A 316 25.60 -11.68 -12.59
CA GLU A 316 25.03 -12.92 -13.13
C GLU A 316 25.35 -12.98 -14.63
N VAL A 317 26.21 -13.92 -14.98
CA VAL A 317 26.51 -14.22 -16.37
C VAL A 317 25.71 -15.44 -16.76
N ASP A 318 24.62 -15.24 -17.49
CA ASP A 318 23.89 -16.33 -18.12
C ASP A 318 24.77 -16.87 -19.26
N ILE A 319 25.19 -18.12 -19.15
CA ILE A 319 25.90 -18.85 -20.21
C ILE A 319 24.84 -19.67 -20.95
N GLU A 320 24.39 -19.17 -22.10
CA GLU A 320 23.62 -19.94 -23.10
C GLU A 320 24.55 -20.86 -23.91
#